data_AF-A0A5D6Y8G0-F1
#
_entry.id   AF-A0A5D6Y8G0-F1
#
_cell.length_a   1.000
_cell.length_b   1.000
_cell.length_c   1.000
_cell.angle_alpha   90.00
_cell.angle_beta   90.00
_cell.angle_gamma   90.00
#
_symmetry.space_group_name_H-M   'P 1'
#
loop_
_entity.id
_entity.type
_entity.pdbx_description
1 polymer ?
#
loop_
_entity_poly.entity_id
_entity_poly.type
_entity_poly.pdbx_seq_one_letter_code
_entity_poly.pdbx_strand_id
1 'polypeptide(L)'
;MLTSELCTSEYWNILGLDLKNEPHECSWGGTKPDWQVGATLIGNQMLKGCKNWMAFIEGINIEHKFTLRGEPKTYFDWWGAGLQGVAKNPVVLSVEDKIVYAPHYYNTGVDPAWYLYGGGTRGFKNTMLDYVELSDEDLKANVEATLEDMFGYLSKQKKYAVLLGEFAGLYGKDLHPKLTTKRTTDFTIDAMLDYEMAGGYMWSLNPESAYQYNPADKLGHYTEGLLEDDWLSPNKVFLQGMARMDKLPNLRAFPCFPEEVASKA
;
A
#
# COMPACT_ATOMS: atom_id res chain seq x y z
N MET A 1 21.76 -4.99 18.44
CA MET A 1 20.47 -5.55 17.96
C MET A 1 19.63 -4.37 17.50
N LEU A 2 18.78 -4.48 16.46
CA LEU A 2 18.02 -3.32 15.93
C LEU A 2 17.37 -2.45 17.03
N THR A 3 16.69 -3.10 17.98
CA THR A 3 16.01 -2.43 19.09
C THR A 3 16.95 -1.84 20.14
N SER A 4 18.16 -2.37 20.32
CA SER A 4 19.15 -1.77 21.25
C SER A 4 19.74 -0.47 20.72
N GLU A 5 19.84 -0.34 19.39
CA GLU A 5 20.41 0.85 18.76
C GLU A 5 19.37 1.95 18.51
N LEU A 6 18.15 1.54 18.11
CA LEU A 6 17.15 2.48 17.56
C LEU A 6 15.94 2.72 18.47
N CYS A 7 15.72 1.90 19.51
CA CYS A 7 14.64 2.16 20.47
C CYS A 7 15.16 2.95 21.68
N THR A 8 15.64 4.16 21.41
CA THR A 8 16.13 5.10 22.41
C THR A 8 15.40 6.43 22.26
N SER A 9 15.53 7.33 23.25
CA SER A 9 14.96 8.67 23.16
C SER A 9 15.62 9.53 22.07
N GLU A 10 16.81 9.15 21.59
CA GLU A 10 17.49 9.82 20.48
C GLU A 10 16.69 9.66 19.18
N TYR A 11 16.18 8.45 18.94
CA TYR A 11 15.37 8.11 17.77
C TYR A 11 13.88 8.06 18.10
N TRP A 12 13.39 9.09 18.79
CA TRP A 12 12.01 9.17 19.30
C TRP A 12 10.94 9.06 18.19
N ASN A 13 11.30 9.42 16.95
CA ASN A 13 10.40 9.47 15.79
C ASN A 13 10.30 8.13 15.02
N ILE A 14 11.00 7.08 15.47
CA ILE A 14 10.79 5.74 14.92
C ILE A 14 9.49 5.16 15.49
N LEU A 15 8.50 5.03 14.62
CA LEU A 15 7.17 4.54 14.97
C LEU A 15 7.16 3.03 15.22
N GLY A 16 8.01 2.29 14.52
CA GLY A 16 8.02 0.84 14.60
C GLY A 16 8.81 0.17 13.49
N LEU A 17 8.43 -1.07 13.20
CA LEU A 17 9.07 -1.93 12.21
C LEU A 17 8.03 -2.45 11.22
N ASP A 18 8.28 -2.21 9.94
CA ASP A 18 7.72 -3.05 8.89
C ASP A 18 8.39 -4.42 8.93
N LEU A 19 7.60 -5.45 9.29
CA LEU A 19 8.16 -6.74 9.65
C LEU A 19 8.80 -7.44 8.45
N LYS A 20 8.28 -7.22 7.24
CA LYS A 20 8.84 -7.76 5.99
C LYS A 20 8.11 -7.15 4.79
N ASN A 21 8.88 -6.50 3.92
CA ASN A 21 8.40 -6.06 2.61
C ASN A 21 7.84 -7.19 1.76
N GLU A 22 6.62 -7.01 1.26
CA GLU A 22 5.93 -7.80 0.25
C GLU A 22 6.09 -9.33 0.40
N PRO A 23 5.54 -9.95 1.46
CA PRO A 23 5.35 -11.38 1.46
C PRO A 23 4.49 -11.80 0.26
N HIS A 24 4.98 -12.73 -0.57
CA HIS A 24 4.26 -13.17 -1.78
C HIS A 24 4.37 -14.67 -2.06
N GLU A 25 5.41 -15.35 -1.58
CA GLU A 25 5.57 -16.81 -1.71
C GLU A 25 5.25 -17.54 -0.40
N CYS A 26 4.10 -17.25 0.20
CA CYS A 26 3.72 -17.79 1.51
C CYS A 26 2.21 -17.87 1.70
N SER A 27 1.78 -18.67 2.67
CA SER A 27 0.37 -18.75 3.08
C SER A 27 0.07 -17.82 4.25
N TRP A 28 -1.22 -17.71 4.60
CA TRP A 28 -1.70 -17.04 5.80
C TRP A 28 -2.50 -18.02 6.67
N GLY A 29 -1.93 -18.49 7.78
CA GLY A 29 -2.56 -19.44 8.69
C GLY A 29 -2.76 -20.84 8.06
N GLY A 30 -1.76 -21.28 7.30
CA GLY A 30 -1.80 -22.47 6.45
C GLY A 30 -0.47 -23.23 6.39
N THR A 31 -0.08 -23.66 5.20
CA THR A 31 1.16 -24.42 4.96
C THR A 31 2.40 -23.54 5.03
N LYS A 32 3.53 -24.09 5.49
CA LYS A 32 4.79 -23.34 5.52
C LYS A 32 5.33 -23.06 4.09
N PRO A 33 5.95 -21.89 3.86
CA PRO A 33 6.10 -20.78 4.81
C PRO A 33 4.76 -20.07 5.07
N ASP A 34 4.50 -19.74 6.34
CA ASP A 34 3.26 -19.10 6.79
C ASP A 34 3.58 -17.72 7.37
N TRP A 35 3.08 -16.68 6.70
CA TRP A 35 3.36 -15.30 7.08
C TRP A 35 2.66 -14.88 8.36
N GLN A 36 1.47 -15.40 8.67
CA GLN A 36 0.78 -15.07 9.93
C GLN A 36 1.64 -15.50 11.14
N VAL A 37 2.24 -16.70 11.05
CA VAL A 37 3.15 -17.22 12.08
C VAL A 37 4.47 -16.43 12.09
N GLY A 38 5.00 -16.12 10.91
CA GLY A 38 6.22 -15.32 10.75
C GLY A 38 6.10 -13.92 11.35
N ALA A 39 5.06 -13.17 10.99
CA ALA A 39 4.73 -11.86 11.52
C ALA A 39 4.57 -11.88 13.04
N THR A 40 3.85 -12.87 13.57
CA THR A 40 3.70 -13.06 15.03
C THR A 40 5.05 -13.25 15.72
N LEU A 41 5.93 -14.06 15.15
CA LEU A 41 7.26 -14.33 15.71
C LEU A 41 8.15 -13.07 15.69
N ILE A 42 8.24 -12.40 14.54
CA ILE A 42 9.09 -11.21 14.35
C ILE A 42 8.57 -10.06 15.22
N GLY A 43 7.26 -9.79 15.20
CA GLY A 43 6.64 -8.74 16.01
C GLY A 43 6.87 -8.96 17.51
N ASN A 44 6.71 -10.20 18.00
CA ASN A 44 7.01 -10.51 19.40
C ASN A 44 8.49 -10.36 19.76
N GLN A 45 9.39 -10.67 18.83
CA GLN A 45 10.81 -10.48 19.06
C GLN A 45 11.20 -8.99 19.09
N MET A 46 10.59 -8.17 18.23
CA MET A 46 10.71 -6.71 18.27
C MET A 46 10.22 -6.16 19.62
N LEU A 47 9.02 -6.54 20.05
CA LEU A 47 8.40 -6.01 21.27
C LEU A 47 9.13 -6.40 22.56
N LYS A 48 9.89 -7.50 22.58
CA LYS A 48 10.80 -7.81 23.69
C LYS A 48 11.88 -6.76 23.87
N GLY A 49 12.40 -6.21 22.77
CA GLY A 49 13.43 -5.18 22.79
C GLY A 49 12.89 -3.76 22.85
N CYS A 50 11.72 -3.50 22.26
CA CYS A 50 11.11 -2.18 22.22
C CYS A 50 9.59 -2.25 22.34
N LYS A 51 9.05 -1.94 23.52
CA LYS A 51 7.60 -1.95 23.76
C LYS A 51 6.87 -0.73 23.19
N ASN A 52 7.59 0.32 22.81
CA ASN A 52 6.98 1.53 22.27
C ASN A 52 6.62 1.39 20.79
N TRP A 53 7.37 0.60 20.03
CA TRP A 53 7.20 0.40 18.60
C TRP A 53 5.91 -0.33 18.23
N MET A 54 5.42 -0.03 17.03
CA MET A 54 4.33 -0.72 16.34
C MET A 54 4.87 -1.76 15.35
N ALA A 55 4.15 -2.86 15.18
CA ALA A 55 4.42 -3.84 14.13
C ALA A 55 3.55 -3.50 12.92
N PHE A 56 4.18 -3.09 11.82
CA PHE A 56 3.53 -2.90 10.53
C PHE A 56 3.54 -4.24 9.80
N ILE A 57 2.36 -4.73 9.46
CA ILE A 57 2.13 -6.09 8.95
C ILE A 57 1.46 -5.97 7.59
N GLU A 58 2.22 -6.27 6.55
CA GLU A 58 1.69 -6.45 5.20
C GLU A 58 0.92 -7.76 5.05
N GLY A 59 0.18 -7.86 3.94
CA GLY A 59 -0.51 -9.07 3.49
C GLY A 59 0.40 -10.06 2.74
N ILE A 60 -0.24 -10.96 2.01
CA ILE A 60 0.40 -11.93 1.11
C ILE A 60 -0.05 -11.73 -0.35
N ASN A 61 0.48 -12.52 -1.28
CA ASN A 61 -0.04 -12.64 -2.64
C ASN A 61 -0.79 -13.96 -2.78
N ILE A 62 -2.12 -13.94 -2.92
CA ILE A 62 -2.90 -15.17 -3.13
C ILE A 62 -3.98 -15.00 -4.18
N GLU A 63 -4.23 -16.07 -4.94
CA GLU A 63 -5.38 -16.16 -5.82
C GLU A 63 -6.65 -16.44 -5.01
N HIS A 64 -7.70 -15.66 -5.22
CA HIS A 64 -8.98 -15.93 -4.58
C HIS A 64 -10.16 -15.51 -5.47
N LYS A 65 -11.33 -16.08 -5.13
CA LYS A 65 -12.58 -15.81 -5.82
C LYS A 65 -13.26 -14.61 -5.20
N PHE A 66 -13.73 -13.72 -6.07
CA PHE A 66 -14.38 -12.47 -5.68
C PHE A 66 -15.54 -12.20 -6.62
N THR A 67 -16.52 -11.42 -6.17
CA THR A 67 -17.65 -11.02 -7.02
C THR A 67 -17.51 -9.55 -7.40
N LEU A 68 -17.28 -9.28 -8.68
CA LEU A 68 -17.24 -7.92 -9.21
C LEU A 68 -18.49 -7.66 -10.03
N ARG A 69 -19.27 -6.64 -9.64
CA ARG A 69 -20.49 -6.22 -10.37
C ARG A 69 -21.45 -7.39 -10.64
N GLY A 70 -21.60 -8.27 -9.65
CA GLY A 70 -22.49 -9.44 -9.71
C GLY A 70 -21.90 -10.68 -10.39
N GLU A 71 -20.69 -10.61 -10.95
CA GLU A 71 -20.06 -11.72 -11.65
C GLU A 71 -18.92 -12.34 -10.82
N PRO A 72 -18.87 -13.68 -10.69
CA PRO A 72 -17.76 -14.35 -10.04
C PRO A 72 -16.50 -14.24 -10.91
N LYS A 73 -15.41 -13.80 -10.28
CA LYS A 73 -14.11 -13.56 -10.89
C LYS A 73 -13.02 -14.11 -9.99
N THR A 74 -11.82 -14.16 -10.55
CA THR A 74 -10.61 -14.55 -9.84
C THR A 74 -9.54 -13.51 -10.13
N TYR A 75 -8.77 -13.13 -9.12
CA TYR A 75 -7.58 -12.30 -9.28
C TYR A 75 -6.54 -12.69 -8.23
N PHE A 76 -5.31 -12.20 -8.44
CA PHE A 76 -4.23 -12.28 -7.46
C PHE A 76 -4.11 -10.94 -6.77
N ASP A 77 -3.95 -10.95 -5.45
CA ASP A 77 -3.62 -9.73 -4.68
C ASP A 77 -2.37 -9.03 -5.23
N TRP A 78 -2.17 -7.75 -4.94
CA TRP A 78 -0.81 -7.20 -5.03
C TRP A 78 0.09 -7.92 -4.02
N TRP A 79 1.40 -7.95 -4.29
CA TRP A 79 2.33 -8.45 -3.29
C TRP A 79 2.19 -7.60 -2.02
N GLY A 80 2.13 -8.24 -0.85
CA GLY A 80 1.88 -7.52 0.40
C GLY A 80 0.43 -7.02 0.62
N ALA A 81 -0.54 -7.33 -0.25
CA ALA A 81 -1.91 -6.77 -0.12
C ALA A 81 -2.93 -7.72 0.52
N GLY A 82 -2.80 -9.03 0.30
CA GLY A 82 -3.81 -10.01 0.69
C GLY A 82 -3.92 -10.19 2.21
N LEU A 83 -4.94 -9.57 2.82
CA LEU A 83 -5.23 -9.62 4.26
C LEU A 83 -6.57 -10.31 4.57
N GLN A 84 -7.17 -11.00 3.61
CA GLN A 84 -8.41 -11.78 3.78
C GLN A 84 -8.28 -12.83 4.89
N GLY A 85 -7.08 -13.39 5.07
CA GLY A 85 -6.77 -14.38 6.09
C GLY A 85 -6.88 -13.87 7.53
N VAL A 86 -6.81 -12.56 7.75
CA VAL A 86 -6.87 -11.93 9.09
C VAL A 86 -8.18 -12.23 9.81
N ALA A 87 -9.31 -12.26 9.09
CA ALA A 87 -10.62 -12.54 9.67
C ALA A 87 -10.69 -13.89 10.39
N LYS A 88 -9.95 -14.89 9.90
CA LYS A 88 -9.92 -16.26 10.45
C LYS A 88 -8.71 -16.49 11.36
N ASN A 89 -7.55 -16.02 10.93
CA ASN A 89 -6.26 -16.24 11.58
C ASN A 89 -5.58 -14.88 11.82
N PRO A 90 -6.03 -14.08 12.79
CA PRO A 90 -5.41 -12.79 13.05
C PRO A 90 -3.98 -12.97 13.58
N VAL A 91 -3.12 -11.98 13.36
CA VAL A 91 -1.86 -11.89 14.10
C VAL A 91 -2.19 -11.48 15.54
N VAL A 92 -1.55 -12.13 16.51
CA VAL A 92 -1.70 -11.82 17.93
C VAL A 92 -0.33 -11.65 18.55
N LEU A 93 -0.04 -10.44 19.02
CA LEU A 93 1.22 -10.10 19.66
C LEU A 93 1.10 -10.21 21.19
N SER A 94 2.25 -10.31 21.85
CA SER A 94 2.38 -10.43 23.32
C SER A 94 2.12 -9.12 24.06
N VAL A 95 2.05 -8.01 23.31
CA VAL A 95 1.65 -6.69 23.80
C VAL A 95 0.45 -6.24 22.97
N GLU A 96 -0.63 -5.87 23.67
CA GLU A 96 -1.86 -5.39 23.05
C GLU A 96 -1.64 -4.04 22.33
N ASP A 97 -2.51 -3.74 21.37
CA ASP A 97 -2.54 -2.47 20.63
C ASP A 97 -1.22 -2.10 19.91
N LYS A 98 -0.50 -3.12 19.41
CA LYS A 98 0.78 -2.98 18.68
C LYS A 98 0.72 -3.35 17.21
N ILE A 99 -0.46 -3.62 16.65
CA ILE A 99 -0.62 -4.03 15.25
C ILE A 99 -1.09 -2.85 14.40
N VAL A 100 -0.40 -2.62 13.30
CA VAL A 100 -0.85 -1.81 12.16
C VAL A 100 -0.82 -2.70 10.92
N TYR A 101 -1.91 -2.80 10.19
CA TYR A 101 -1.91 -3.47 8.89
C TYR A 101 -1.48 -2.48 7.80
N ALA A 102 -0.50 -2.88 6.98
CA ALA A 102 0.16 -2.00 6.03
C ALA A 102 0.11 -2.51 4.57
N PRO A 103 -1.06 -2.90 4.02
CA PRO A 103 -1.13 -3.51 2.70
C PRO A 103 -0.66 -2.58 1.56
N HIS A 104 -0.23 -3.18 0.45
CA HIS A 104 0.14 -2.44 -0.76
C HIS A 104 -1.03 -2.38 -1.76
N TYR A 105 -1.09 -1.33 -2.59
CA TYR A 105 -2.07 -1.25 -3.68
C TYR A 105 -1.58 -0.36 -4.83
N TYR A 106 -1.36 -0.95 -6.01
CA TYR A 106 -0.76 -0.24 -7.14
C TYR A 106 -1.74 0.01 -8.29
N ASN A 107 -1.23 0.71 -9.31
CA ASN A 107 -1.91 0.95 -10.58
C ASN A 107 -1.26 0.16 -11.73
N THR A 108 -1.75 0.40 -12.96
CA THR A 108 -1.28 -0.30 -14.17
C THR A 108 0.22 -0.19 -14.43
N GLY A 109 0.90 0.87 -13.96
CA GLY A 109 2.34 0.99 -14.12
C GLY A 109 3.10 -0.23 -13.57
N VAL A 110 2.57 -0.84 -12.51
CA VAL A 110 3.13 -2.04 -11.87
C VAL A 110 2.61 -3.33 -12.50
N ASP A 111 1.28 -3.48 -12.62
CA ASP A 111 0.66 -4.62 -13.34
C ASP A 111 -0.70 -4.19 -13.95
N PRO A 112 -1.00 -4.53 -15.22
CA PRO A 112 -2.29 -4.28 -15.83
C PRO A 112 -3.39 -5.23 -15.32
N ALA A 113 -3.71 -5.11 -14.03
CA ALA A 113 -4.72 -5.94 -13.39
C ALA A 113 -6.07 -5.81 -14.14
N TRP A 114 -6.67 -6.95 -14.50
CA TRP A 114 -7.82 -6.98 -15.42
C TRP A 114 -9.02 -6.16 -14.92
N TYR A 115 -9.18 -6.04 -13.60
CA TYR A 115 -10.28 -5.29 -12.98
C TYR A 115 -10.13 -3.76 -13.15
N LEU A 116 -8.98 -3.26 -13.60
CA LEU A 116 -8.80 -1.86 -13.98
C LEU A 116 -9.34 -1.55 -15.39
N TYR A 117 -9.82 -2.57 -16.11
CA TYR A 117 -10.28 -2.48 -17.50
C TYR A 117 -11.70 -3.05 -17.68
N GLY A 118 -12.40 -2.55 -18.71
CA GLY A 118 -13.71 -3.04 -19.13
C GLY A 118 -13.65 -4.23 -20.08
N GLY A 119 -12.45 -4.62 -20.48
CA GLY A 119 -12.17 -5.68 -21.43
C GLY A 119 -10.70 -5.65 -21.85
N GLY A 120 -10.28 -6.69 -22.57
CA GLY A 120 -8.91 -6.87 -23.05
C GLY A 120 -8.52 -8.33 -23.02
N THR A 121 -7.40 -8.65 -23.66
CA THR A 121 -6.83 -9.99 -23.73
C THR A 121 -5.46 -9.99 -23.08
N ARG A 122 -5.24 -10.88 -22.10
CA ARG A 122 -3.93 -11.01 -21.44
C ARG A 122 -2.90 -11.53 -22.44
N GLY A 123 -1.87 -10.73 -22.68
CA GLY A 123 -0.78 -10.98 -23.60
C GLY A 123 0.50 -11.43 -22.90
N PHE A 124 1.62 -11.29 -23.61
CA PHE A 124 2.95 -11.63 -23.09
C PHE A 124 3.28 -10.80 -21.84
N LYS A 125 3.77 -11.45 -20.79
CA LYS A 125 4.11 -10.84 -19.50
C LYS A 125 3.04 -9.85 -19.03
N ASN A 126 1.80 -10.32 -18.88
CA ASN A 126 0.67 -9.57 -18.34
C ASN A 126 0.26 -8.28 -19.08
N THR A 127 0.81 -7.99 -20.25
CA THR A 127 0.27 -6.92 -21.10
C THR A 127 -1.23 -7.13 -21.34
N MET A 128 -2.00 -6.04 -21.38
CA MET A 128 -3.43 -6.09 -21.68
C MET A 128 -3.64 -5.61 -23.11
N LEU A 129 -3.77 -6.54 -24.05
CA LEU A 129 -4.02 -6.22 -25.46
C LEU A 129 -5.49 -5.85 -25.65
N ASP A 130 -5.79 -4.96 -26.60
CA ASP A 130 -7.15 -4.53 -26.94
C ASP A 130 -7.96 -4.07 -25.71
N TYR A 131 -7.27 -3.45 -24.74
CA TYR A 131 -7.87 -3.03 -23.49
C TYR A 131 -8.96 -1.98 -23.71
N VAL A 132 -9.99 -2.01 -22.87
CA VAL A 132 -11.04 -0.99 -22.85
C VAL A 132 -10.93 -0.21 -21.55
N GLU A 133 -10.58 1.08 -21.64
CA GLU A 133 -10.55 1.93 -20.44
C GLU A 133 -11.97 2.18 -19.92
N LEU A 134 -12.14 1.94 -18.62
CA LEU A 134 -13.39 2.13 -17.90
C LEU A 134 -13.81 3.62 -17.83
N SER A 135 -15.09 3.83 -17.51
CA SER A 135 -15.58 5.12 -17.03
C SER A 135 -14.99 5.41 -15.63
N ASP A 136 -15.06 6.66 -15.17
CA ASP A 136 -14.63 7.02 -13.82
C ASP A 136 -15.44 6.29 -12.75
N GLU A 137 -16.75 6.18 -12.95
CA GLU A 137 -17.67 5.47 -12.04
C GLU A 137 -17.30 3.98 -11.94
N ASP A 138 -17.10 3.30 -13.08
CA ASP A 138 -16.73 1.89 -13.10
C ASP A 138 -15.33 1.63 -12.55
N LEU A 139 -14.35 2.47 -12.89
CA LEU A 139 -12.98 2.31 -12.40
C LEU A 139 -12.94 2.53 -10.89
N LYS A 140 -13.60 3.58 -10.39
CA LYS A 140 -13.72 3.85 -8.96
C LYS A 140 -14.36 2.66 -8.23
N ALA A 141 -15.52 2.20 -8.72
CA ALA A 141 -16.22 1.06 -8.10
C ALA A 141 -15.37 -0.22 -8.09
N ASN A 142 -14.60 -0.47 -9.15
CA ASN A 142 -13.72 -1.63 -9.20
C ASN A 142 -12.57 -1.52 -8.21
N VAL A 143 -11.91 -0.35 -8.13
CA VAL A 143 -10.82 -0.08 -7.17
C VAL A 143 -11.31 -0.24 -5.73
N GLU A 144 -12.48 0.32 -5.40
CA GLU A 144 -13.08 0.18 -4.07
C GLU A 144 -13.42 -1.27 -3.74
N ALA A 145 -13.97 -2.02 -4.70
CA ALA A 145 -14.38 -3.40 -4.48
C ALA A 145 -13.18 -4.32 -4.23
N THR A 146 -12.10 -4.16 -5.00
CA THR A 146 -10.87 -4.96 -4.79
C THR A 146 -10.11 -4.52 -3.55
N LEU A 147 -10.06 -3.22 -3.24
CA LEU A 147 -9.46 -2.73 -2.00
C LEU A 147 -10.20 -3.28 -0.77
N GLU A 148 -11.53 -3.24 -0.77
CA GLU A 148 -12.37 -3.79 0.30
C GLU A 148 -12.09 -5.28 0.52
N ASP A 149 -12.10 -6.03 -0.58
CA ASP A 149 -11.91 -7.48 -0.58
C ASP A 149 -10.51 -7.85 -0.08
N MET A 150 -9.46 -7.16 -0.52
CA MET A 150 -8.08 -7.40 -0.06
C MET A 150 -7.91 -7.06 1.43
N PHE A 151 -8.37 -5.88 1.87
CA PHE A 151 -8.04 -5.38 3.22
C PHE A 151 -8.96 -4.29 3.79
N GLY A 152 -9.76 -3.58 2.98
CA GLY A 152 -10.57 -2.44 3.45
C GLY A 152 -11.54 -2.80 4.58
N TYR A 153 -11.98 -4.06 4.62
CA TYR A 153 -12.91 -4.56 5.63
C TYR A 153 -12.31 -4.47 7.05
N LEU A 154 -10.98 -4.51 7.18
CA LEU A 154 -10.29 -4.37 8.47
C LEU A 154 -10.41 -2.95 9.03
N SER A 155 -10.36 -1.93 8.16
CA SER A 155 -10.52 -0.53 8.58
C SER A 155 -11.95 -0.27 9.08
N LYS A 156 -12.95 -0.88 8.44
CA LYS A 156 -14.36 -0.79 8.85
C LYS A 156 -14.64 -1.39 10.23
N GLN A 157 -13.86 -2.38 10.67
CA GLN A 157 -14.02 -3.00 11.99
C GLN A 157 -13.63 -2.08 13.15
N LYS A 158 -12.88 -0.99 12.89
CA LYS A 158 -12.36 -0.05 13.92
C LYS A 158 -11.58 -0.73 15.05
N LYS A 159 -11.02 -1.91 14.76
CA LYS A 159 -10.19 -2.70 15.67
C LYS A 159 -8.70 -2.51 15.41
N TYR A 160 -8.33 -2.26 14.17
CA TYR A 160 -6.95 -2.13 13.72
C TYR A 160 -6.75 -0.79 13.03
N ALA A 161 -5.55 -0.21 13.16
CA ALA A 161 -5.10 0.80 12.23
C ALA A 161 -4.72 0.12 10.91
N VAL A 162 -5.18 0.69 9.80
CA VAL A 162 -4.80 0.26 8.46
C VAL A 162 -4.26 1.47 7.72
N LEU A 163 -3.09 1.35 7.09
CA LEU A 163 -2.53 2.35 6.19
C LEU A 163 -2.00 1.67 4.94
N LEU A 164 -1.84 2.39 3.83
CA LEU A 164 -1.17 1.81 2.65
C LEU A 164 0.35 1.83 2.87
N GLY A 165 0.98 0.64 2.91
CA GLY A 165 2.43 0.48 3.06
C GLY A 165 3.17 0.99 1.83
N GLU A 166 2.61 0.71 0.65
CA GLU A 166 2.96 1.33 -0.61
C GLU A 166 1.71 1.49 -1.47
N PHE A 167 1.66 2.56 -2.26
CA PHE A 167 0.64 2.73 -3.27
C PHE A 167 1.10 3.64 -4.41
N ALA A 168 0.28 3.72 -5.45
CA ALA A 168 0.49 4.46 -6.70
C ALA A 168 1.36 3.73 -7.72
N GLY A 169 2.30 4.43 -8.36
CA GLY A 169 3.00 3.99 -9.55
C GLY A 169 3.31 5.18 -10.47
N LEU A 170 3.24 4.97 -11.78
CA LEU A 170 3.21 6.07 -12.74
C LEU A 170 1.99 6.97 -12.48
N TYR A 171 2.14 8.27 -12.73
CA TYR A 171 1.08 9.24 -12.50
C TYR A 171 1.02 10.33 -13.57
N GLY A 172 2.03 11.21 -13.62
CA GLY A 172 2.11 12.31 -14.57
C GLY A 172 2.53 11.85 -15.97
N LYS A 173 3.14 10.67 -16.08
CA LYS A 173 3.60 10.09 -17.35
C LYS A 173 2.60 9.10 -17.98
N ASP A 174 1.36 9.04 -17.50
CA ASP A 174 0.35 8.10 -17.99
C ASP A 174 0.00 8.32 -19.48
N LEU A 175 0.22 7.31 -20.31
CA LEU A 175 -0.04 7.35 -21.75
C LEU A 175 -1.40 6.76 -22.15
N HIS A 176 -2.22 6.33 -21.19
CA HIS A 176 -3.56 5.89 -21.52
C HIS A 176 -4.44 7.08 -21.97
N PRO A 177 -5.25 6.94 -23.04
CA PRO A 177 -6.13 8.02 -23.52
C PRO A 177 -7.05 8.64 -22.46
N LYS A 178 -7.61 7.84 -21.54
CA LYS A 178 -8.42 8.33 -20.43
C LYS A 178 -7.64 8.46 -19.11
N LEU A 179 -6.33 8.25 -19.12
CA LEU A 179 -5.47 8.30 -17.93
C LEU A 179 -5.83 7.25 -16.85
N THR A 180 -6.07 6.00 -17.25
CA THR A 180 -6.43 4.91 -16.32
C THR A 180 -5.42 4.68 -15.20
N THR A 181 -4.11 4.81 -15.46
CA THR A 181 -3.07 4.64 -14.43
C THR A 181 -3.19 5.71 -13.36
N LYS A 182 -3.26 6.98 -13.78
CA LYS A 182 -3.42 8.14 -12.89
C LYS A 182 -4.72 8.07 -12.11
N ARG A 183 -5.84 7.77 -12.80
CA ARG A 183 -7.17 7.70 -12.18
C ARG A 183 -7.28 6.54 -11.17
N THR A 184 -6.60 5.43 -11.42
CA THR A 184 -6.53 4.33 -10.44
C THR A 184 -5.95 4.82 -9.12
N THR A 185 -4.82 5.55 -9.16
CA THR A 185 -4.25 6.16 -7.95
C THR A 185 -5.18 7.18 -7.31
N ASP A 186 -5.85 8.01 -8.11
CA ASP A 186 -6.83 8.97 -7.61
C ASP A 186 -7.93 8.26 -6.80
N PHE A 187 -8.50 7.19 -7.36
CA PHE A 187 -9.56 6.42 -6.70
C PHE A 187 -9.07 5.55 -5.55
N THR A 188 -7.79 5.12 -5.54
CA THR A 188 -7.18 4.50 -4.36
C THR A 188 -7.10 5.48 -3.20
N ILE A 189 -6.78 6.76 -3.45
CA ILE A 189 -6.80 7.80 -2.40
C ILE A 189 -8.23 8.11 -1.96
N ASP A 190 -9.19 8.19 -2.88
CA ASP A 190 -10.60 8.36 -2.51
C ASP A 190 -11.09 7.20 -1.64
N ALA A 191 -10.76 5.96 -1.99
CA ALA A 191 -11.05 4.79 -1.16
C ALA A 191 -10.34 4.86 0.19
N MET A 192 -9.07 5.28 0.26
CA MET A 192 -8.37 5.49 1.55
C MET A 192 -9.15 6.43 2.48
N LEU A 193 -9.74 7.50 1.94
CA LEU A 193 -10.58 8.44 2.68
C LEU A 193 -11.92 7.81 3.08
N ASP A 194 -12.61 7.17 2.13
CA ASP A 194 -13.93 6.56 2.32
C ASP A 194 -13.90 5.40 3.35
N TYR A 195 -12.76 4.71 3.45
CA TYR A 195 -12.50 3.66 4.43
C TYR A 195 -11.89 4.17 5.74
N GLU A 196 -11.69 5.48 5.88
CA GLU A 196 -11.07 6.13 7.05
C GLU A 196 -9.75 5.47 7.47
N MET A 197 -8.91 5.13 6.49
CA MET A 197 -7.58 4.58 6.75
C MET A 197 -6.68 5.65 7.40
N ALA A 198 -5.63 5.21 8.09
CA ALA A 198 -4.72 6.09 8.83
C ALA A 198 -3.76 6.90 7.94
N GLY A 199 -3.74 6.64 6.63
CA GLY A 199 -2.88 7.30 5.64
C GLY A 199 -2.16 6.28 4.76
N GLY A 200 -0.97 6.64 4.30
CA GLY A 200 -0.10 5.71 3.57
C GLY A 200 1.22 6.34 3.15
N TYR A 201 2.14 5.48 2.71
CA TYR A 201 3.41 5.88 2.11
C TYR A 201 3.30 5.72 0.60
N MET A 202 3.32 6.83 -0.13
CA MET A 202 3.28 6.78 -1.59
C MET A 202 4.63 6.26 -2.11
N TRP A 203 4.58 5.36 -3.09
CA TRP A 203 5.76 4.84 -3.76
C TRP A 203 5.97 5.55 -5.11
N SER A 204 7.01 6.40 -5.27
CA SER A 204 7.99 6.78 -4.27
C SER A 204 8.46 8.24 -4.40
N LEU A 205 9.28 8.70 -3.45
CA LEU A 205 10.00 9.97 -3.58
C LEU A 205 10.99 9.93 -4.75
N ASN A 206 11.63 8.77 -4.95
CA ASN A 206 12.75 8.57 -5.85
C ASN A 206 12.31 8.61 -7.33
N PRO A 207 12.95 9.43 -8.19
CA PRO A 207 12.57 9.54 -9.60
C PRO A 207 12.84 8.26 -10.41
N GLU A 208 13.81 7.44 -9.97
CA GLU A 208 14.23 6.20 -10.64
C GLU A 208 13.37 4.98 -10.31
N SER A 209 12.31 5.12 -9.50
CA SER A 209 11.35 4.03 -9.26
C SER A 209 10.79 3.53 -10.59
N ALA A 210 10.96 2.23 -10.86
CA ALA A 210 10.73 1.64 -12.17
C ALA A 210 9.40 0.88 -12.28
N TYR A 211 8.77 1.01 -13.45
CA TYR A 211 7.47 0.48 -13.80
C TYR A 211 7.53 -0.21 -15.17
N GLN A 212 6.67 -1.21 -15.38
CA GLN A 212 6.78 -2.14 -16.49
C GLN A 212 5.78 -1.86 -17.61
N TYR A 213 4.72 -1.09 -17.38
CA TYR A 213 3.64 -0.90 -18.38
C TYR A 213 3.25 0.56 -18.55
N ASN A 214 3.26 1.03 -19.80
CA ASN A 214 2.71 2.34 -20.14
C ASN A 214 2.46 2.52 -21.66
N PRO A 215 1.20 2.43 -22.15
CA PRO A 215 0.01 2.00 -21.42
C PRO A 215 -0.01 0.47 -21.23
N ALA A 216 -1.14 -0.10 -20.82
CA ALA A 216 -1.31 -1.51 -20.43
C ALA A 216 -0.81 -2.55 -21.45
N ASP A 217 -0.84 -2.23 -22.74
CA ASP A 217 -0.41 -3.09 -23.84
C ASP A 217 1.09 -2.98 -24.17
N LYS A 218 1.81 -2.04 -23.56
CA LYS A 218 3.23 -1.79 -23.82
C LYS A 218 4.08 -2.11 -22.62
N LEU A 219 4.74 -3.26 -22.69
CA LEU A 219 5.83 -3.61 -21.78
C LEU A 219 7.06 -2.73 -22.07
N GLY A 220 7.65 -2.18 -21.03
CA GLY A 220 8.84 -1.33 -21.14
C GLY A 220 9.55 -1.13 -19.81
N HIS A 221 10.37 -0.08 -19.76
CA HIS A 221 11.00 0.42 -18.55
C HIS A 221 10.68 1.90 -18.45
N TYR A 222 9.84 2.25 -17.49
CA TYR A 222 9.38 3.61 -17.25
C TYR A 222 9.76 3.98 -15.83
N THR A 223 10.11 5.24 -15.58
CA THR A 223 10.46 5.71 -14.24
C THR A 223 9.67 6.95 -13.88
N GLU A 224 9.23 7.03 -12.63
CA GLU A 224 8.60 8.23 -12.07
C GLU A 224 8.65 8.20 -10.54
N GLY A 225 8.76 9.37 -9.93
CA GLY A 225 8.58 9.58 -8.50
C GLY A 225 8.06 10.99 -8.21
N LEU A 226 8.00 11.37 -6.94
CA LEU A 226 7.66 12.76 -6.55
C LEU A 226 8.76 13.77 -6.86
N LEU A 227 10.01 13.31 -7.06
CA LEU A 227 11.08 14.13 -7.62
C LEU A 227 11.20 13.86 -9.12
N GLU A 228 11.75 14.84 -9.82
CA GLU A 228 12.27 14.69 -11.18
C GLU A 228 13.66 14.04 -11.14
N ASP A 229 14.17 13.59 -12.30
CA ASP A 229 15.45 12.88 -12.44
C ASP A 229 16.68 13.67 -11.93
N ASP A 230 16.53 14.98 -11.69
CA ASP A 230 17.57 15.84 -11.11
C ASP A 230 17.69 15.71 -9.57
N TRP A 231 16.80 14.93 -8.93
CA TRP A 231 16.72 14.72 -7.48
C TRP A 231 16.47 15.99 -6.64
N LEU A 232 16.07 17.08 -7.29
CA LEU A 232 15.93 18.39 -6.66
C LEU A 232 14.56 19.00 -6.95
N SER A 233 14.12 18.89 -8.20
CA SER A 233 12.87 19.45 -8.66
C SER A 233 11.70 18.54 -8.29
N PRO A 234 10.60 19.08 -7.75
CA PRO A 234 9.41 18.28 -7.52
C PRO A 234 8.65 18.00 -8.82
N ASN A 235 8.21 16.77 -9.00
CA ASN A 235 7.18 16.41 -9.97
C ASN A 235 5.83 17.01 -9.53
N LYS A 236 5.55 18.22 -10.02
CA LYS A 236 4.39 19.01 -9.60
C LYS A 236 3.06 18.34 -9.92
N VAL A 237 2.98 17.60 -11.03
CA VAL A 237 1.75 16.91 -11.43
C VAL A 237 1.44 15.78 -10.44
N PHE A 238 2.45 14.99 -10.07
CA PHE A 238 2.29 13.91 -9.11
C PHE A 238 2.01 14.45 -7.70
N LEU A 239 2.75 15.46 -7.23
CA LEU A 239 2.48 16.10 -5.93
C LEU A 239 1.07 16.68 -5.84
N GLN A 240 0.57 17.34 -6.88
CA GLN A 240 -0.81 17.85 -6.91
C GLN A 240 -1.83 16.72 -6.83
N GLY A 241 -1.53 15.57 -7.43
CA GLY A 241 -2.34 14.36 -7.28
C GLY A 241 -2.43 13.87 -5.83
N MET A 242 -1.29 13.88 -5.13
CA MET A 242 -1.18 13.42 -3.74
C MET A 242 -1.82 14.39 -2.73
N ALA A 243 -1.95 15.67 -3.08
CA ALA A 243 -2.63 16.67 -2.23
C ALA A 243 -4.10 16.30 -1.91
N ARG A 244 -4.70 15.32 -2.58
CA ARG A 244 -5.99 14.75 -2.16
C ARG A 244 -5.95 14.16 -0.74
N MET A 245 -4.79 13.65 -0.30
CA MET A 245 -4.58 13.14 1.05
C MET A 245 -4.65 14.24 2.12
N ASP A 246 -4.60 15.52 1.76
CA ASP A 246 -4.77 16.63 2.70
C ASP A 246 -6.17 16.62 3.36
N LYS A 247 -7.10 15.83 2.82
CA LYS A 247 -8.44 15.60 3.37
C LYS A 247 -8.49 14.52 4.45
N LEU A 248 -7.39 13.82 4.73
CA LEU A 248 -7.34 12.79 5.77
C LEU A 248 -7.77 13.39 7.11
N PRO A 249 -8.69 12.73 7.85
CA PRO A 249 -9.14 13.23 9.12
C PRO A 249 -7.97 13.28 10.10
N ASN A 250 -7.86 14.37 10.86
CA ASN A 250 -6.80 14.60 11.84
C ASN A 250 -5.38 14.75 11.26
N LEU A 251 -5.24 14.99 9.95
CA LEU A 251 -3.95 15.36 9.37
C LEU A 251 -3.44 16.65 10.05
N ARG A 252 -2.25 16.55 10.64
CA ARG A 252 -1.59 17.64 11.33
C ARG A 252 -0.10 17.51 11.16
N ALA A 253 0.59 18.65 11.04
CA ALA A 253 2.03 18.67 11.12
C ALA A 253 2.48 18.03 12.44
N PHE A 254 3.54 17.24 12.38
CA PHE A 254 4.13 16.72 13.59
C PHE A 254 4.59 17.88 14.49
N PRO A 255 4.22 17.92 15.78
CA PRO A 255 4.53 19.05 16.63
C PRO A 255 6.05 19.21 16.78
N CYS A 256 6.56 20.44 16.66
CA CYS A 256 7.93 20.73 17.06
C CYS A 256 8.04 20.61 18.58
N PHE A 257 8.98 19.81 19.08
CA PHE A 257 9.29 19.80 20.50
C PHE A 257 10.26 20.96 20.81
N PRO A 258 9.99 21.78 21.84
CA PRO A 258 10.97 22.76 22.29
C PRO A 258 12.25 22.04 22.74
N GLU A 259 13.42 22.50 22.28
CA GLU A 259 14.70 22.04 22.83
C GLU A 259 14.77 22.43 24.31
N GLU A 260 14.91 21.44 25.20
CA GLU A 260 15.35 21.72 26.57
C GLU A 260 16.82 22.14 26.54
N VAL A 261 17.05 23.45 26.50
CA VAL A 261 18.39 24.00 26.69
C VAL A 261 18.77 23.75 28.15
N ALA A 262 19.62 22.75 28.38
CA ALA A 262 20.17 22.48 29.71
C ALA A 262 20.73 23.78 30.29
N SER A 263 20.21 24.22 31.44
CA SER A 263 20.75 25.39 32.14
C SER A 263 22.21 25.12 32.45
N LYS A 264 23.12 25.93 31.89
CA LYS A 264 24.53 25.90 32.27
C LYS A 264 24.61 26.15 33.78
N ALA A 265 25.06 25.14 34.52
CA ALA A 265 25.44 25.26 35.92
C ALA A 265 26.70 26.11 36.07
#